data_AF-S2E2F1-F1
#
_entry.id   AF-S2E2F1-F1
#
_cell.length_a   1.000
_cell.length_b   1.000
_cell.length_c   1.000
_cell.angle_alpha   90.00
_cell.angle_beta   90.00
_cell.angle_gamma   90.00
#
_symmetry.space_group_name_H-M   'P 1'
#
loop_
_entity.id
_entity.type
_entity.pdbx_description
1 polymer ?
#
loop_
_entity_poly.entity_id
_entity_poly.type
_entity_poly.pdbx_seq_one_letter_code
_entity_poly.pdbx_strand_id
1 'polypeptide(L)'
;MDVRLAIGIGAKTYDGSKVSESNDPAFVNSGERFDRLKKDRVNMAIQSPWEELDKEINLYLKLAGIFMDSWTISSAELVLLYLQNPEATQEEIGIKLGIKQNSVSGRWSRAKIDEMIEINRVFQIKINNLLLRSFLSKSYWPTL
;
A
#
# COMPACT_ATOMS: atom_id res chain seq x y z
N MET A 1 -12.07 13.99 8.73
CA MET A 1 -12.60 12.63 8.48
C MET A 1 -11.42 11.70 8.54
N ASP A 2 -11.38 10.77 9.49
CA ASP A 2 -10.29 9.81 9.60
C ASP A 2 -10.55 8.65 8.65
N VAL A 3 -9.71 8.49 7.64
CA VAL A 3 -9.80 7.40 6.67
C VAL A 3 -9.06 6.19 7.21
N ARG A 4 -9.69 5.02 7.12
CA ARG A 4 -9.10 3.73 7.49
C ARG A 4 -9.07 2.81 6.28
N LEU A 5 -7.94 2.16 6.04
CA LEU A 5 -7.72 1.26 4.92
C LEU A 5 -7.14 -0.06 5.40
N ALA A 6 -7.83 -1.16 5.09
CA ALA A 6 -7.31 -2.50 5.25
C ALA A 6 -7.17 -3.14 3.87
N ILE A 7 -6.00 -3.74 3.59
CA ILE A 7 -5.73 -4.43 2.34
C ILE A 7 -5.58 -5.92 2.63
N GLY A 8 -6.50 -6.72 2.12
CA GLY A 8 -6.39 -8.17 2.16
C GLY A 8 -5.69 -8.70 0.92
N ILE A 9 -4.68 -9.53 1.12
CA ILE A 9 -3.96 -10.25 0.06
C ILE A 9 -4.29 -11.74 0.23
N GLY A 10 -4.51 -12.46 -0.84
CA GLY A 10 -4.86 -13.88 -0.78
C GLY A 10 -5.22 -14.46 -2.13
N ALA A 11 -5.35 -15.77 -2.21
CA ALA A 11 -5.85 -16.42 -3.42
C ALA A 11 -7.28 -15.94 -3.70
N LYS A 12 -7.58 -15.68 -4.98
CA LYS A 12 -8.95 -15.54 -5.46
C LYS A 12 -9.36 -16.90 -6.00
N THR A 13 -10.28 -17.58 -5.31
CA THR A 13 -10.77 -18.91 -5.70
C THR A 13 -12.16 -18.85 -6.37
N TYR A 14 -12.85 -17.70 -6.34
CA TYR A 14 -14.20 -17.57 -6.84
C TYR A 14 -14.34 -16.47 -7.92
N ASP A 15 -14.91 -16.83 -9.07
CA ASP A 15 -15.14 -15.93 -10.22
C ASP A 15 -16.61 -15.52 -10.34
N GLY A 16 -17.22 -15.15 -9.20
CA GLY A 16 -18.59 -14.65 -9.13
C GLY A 16 -18.72 -13.17 -9.51
N SER A 17 -19.88 -12.79 -10.06
CA SER A 17 -20.16 -11.44 -10.57
C SER A 17 -20.36 -10.35 -9.49
N LYS A 18 -20.46 -10.73 -8.20
CA LYS A 18 -20.62 -9.81 -7.07
C LYS A 18 -19.56 -10.03 -6.00
N VAL A 19 -18.89 -8.94 -5.63
CA VAL A 19 -17.88 -8.89 -4.55
C VAL A 19 -18.46 -9.32 -3.19
N SER A 20 -19.75 -9.08 -2.95
CA SER A 20 -20.43 -9.40 -1.68
C SER A 20 -20.65 -10.89 -1.41
N GLU A 21 -20.36 -11.76 -2.38
CA GLU A 21 -20.57 -13.21 -2.27
C GLU A 21 -19.25 -13.99 -2.22
N SER A 22 -18.10 -13.29 -2.28
CA SER A 22 -16.80 -13.95 -2.28
C SER A 22 -16.28 -14.15 -0.85
N ASN A 23 -16.15 -15.41 -0.45
CA ASN A 23 -15.44 -15.84 0.76
C ASN A 23 -13.97 -16.15 0.46
N ASP A 24 -13.39 -15.55 -0.59
CA ASP A 24 -11.99 -15.79 -0.93
C ASP A 24 -11.07 -15.22 0.16
N PRO A 25 -9.91 -15.85 0.42
CA PRO A 25 -8.94 -15.41 1.42
C PRO A 25 -8.61 -13.91 1.40
N ALA A 26 -8.55 -13.28 0.22
CA ALA A 26 -8.30 -11.84 0.12
C ALA A 26 -9.41 -10.98 0.77
N PHE A 27 -10.69 -11.35 0.59
CA PHE A 27 -11.81 -10.61 1.18
C PHE A 27 -11.88 -10.84 2.70
N VAL A 28 -11.74 -12.09 3.14
CA VAL A 28 -11.70 -12.44 4.57
C VAL A 28 -10.59 -11.66 5.28
N ASN A 29 -9.36 -11.70 4.73
CA ASN A 29 -8.23 -10.96 5.27
C ASN A 29 -8.49 -9.45 5.35
N SER A 30 -9.11 -8.87 4.33
CA SER A 30 -9.42 -7.43 4.33
C SER A 30 -10.42 -7.05 5.43
N GLY A 31 -11.47 -7.85 5.62
CA GLY A 31 -12.51 -7.60 6.61
C GLY A 31 -11.99 -7.76 8.03
N GLU A 32 -11.34 -8.89 8.34
CA GLU A 32 -10.74 -9.14 9.64
C GLU A 32 -9.71 -8.06 10.00
N ARG A 33 -8.90 -7.63 9.03
CA ARG A 33 -7.91 -6.59 9.27
C ARG A 33 -8.56 -5.25 9.53
N PHE A 34 -9.63 -4.90 8.81
CA PHE A 34 -10.37 -3.66 8.99
C PHE A 34 -10.94 -3.53 10.40
N ASP A 35 -11.57 -4.60 10.91
CA ASP A 35 -12.15 -4.64 12.25
C ASP A 35 -11.09 -4.39 13.35
N ARG A 36 -9.84 -4.79 13.08
CA ARG A 36 -8.71 -4.62 14.01
C ARG A 36 -8.07 -3.23 13.98
N LEU A 37 -8.23 -2.43 12.92
CA LEU A 37 -7.55 -1.13 12.77
C LEU A 37 -7.76 -0.22 13.99
N LYS A 38 -9.00 -0.13 14.48
CA LYS A 38 -9.35 0.71 15.64
C LYS A 38 -8.68 0.21 16.92
N LYS A 39 -8.63 -1.10 17.14
CA LYS A 39 -7.99 -1.72 18.31
C LYS A 39 -6.47 -1.52 18.27
N ASP A 40 -5.88 -1.68 17.08
CA ASP A 40 -4.44 -1.57 16.85
C ASP A 40 -3.97 -0.10 16.76
N ARG A 41 -4.91 0.86 16.74
CA ARG A 41 -4.68 2.31 16.62
C ARG A 41 -3.82 2.68 15.41
N VAL A 42 -4.16 2.10 14.27
CA VAL A 42 -3.53 2.40 12.97
C VAL A 42 -4.60 2.70 11.92
N ASN A 43 -4.28 3.57 10.97
CA ASN A 43 -5.20 3.92 9.88
C ASN A 43 -5.01 3.06 8.63
N MET A 44 -3.85 2.43 8.46
CA MET A 44 -3.58 1.56 7.32
C MET A 44 -2.89 0.27 7.77
N ALA A 45 -3.31 -0.86 7.21
CA ALA A 45 -2.62 -2.12 7.42
C ALA A 45 -2.96 -3.16 6.33
N ILE A 46 -2.10 -4.18 6.20
CA ILE A 46 -2.32 -5.35 5.34
C ILE A 46 -2.59 -6.60 6.16
N GLN A 47 -3.22 -7.59 5.54
CA GLN A 47 -3.27 -8.98 6.00
C GLN A 47 -3.15 -9.93 4.82
N SER A 48 -2.32 -10.96 4.94
CA SER A 48 -1.98 -11.91 3.88
C SER A 48 -1.76 -13.33 4.43
N PRO A 49 -1.59 -14.34 3.56
CA PRO A 49 -1.21 -15.69 4.00
C PRO A 49 0.23 -15.78 4.53
N TRP A 50 1.01 -14.71 4.47
CA TRP A 50 2.41 -14.68 4.87
C TRP A 50 2.58 -13.80 6.12
N GLU A 51 2.45 -14.41 7.31
CA GLU A 51 2.47 -13.68 8.60
C GLU A 51 3.75 -12.83 8.80
N GLU A 52 4.91 -13.31 8.35
CA GLU A 52 6.16 -12.55 8.45
C GLU A 52 6.15 -11.29 7.57
N LEU A 53 5.53 -11.36 6.38
CA LEU A 53 5.32 -10.18 5.54
C LEU A 53 4.41 -9.18 6.25
N ASP A 54 3.28 -9.66 6.80
CA ASP A 54 2.31 -8.83 7.48
C ASP A 54 2.94 -8.10 8.67
N LYS A 55 3.71 -8.81 9.49
CA LYS A 55 4.38 -8.25 10.67
C LYS A 55 5.32 -7.11 10.28
N GLU A 56 6.15 -7.33 9.27
CA GLU A 56 7.15 -6.37 8.82
C GLU A 56 6.51 -5.17 8.13
N ILE A 57 5.61 -5.39 7.17
CA ILE A 57 4.98 -4.32 6.40
C ILE A 57 4.04 -3.51 7.27
N ASN A 58 3.30 -4.13 8.20
CA ASN A 58 2.47 -3.37 9.13
C ASN A 58 3.28 -2.50 10.10
N LEU A 59 4.51 -2.90 10.44
CA LEU A 59 5.42 -2.02 11.17
C LEU A 59 5.80 -0.79 10.32
N TYR A 60 6.13 -0.99 9.04
CA TYR A 60 6.46 0.12 8.14
C TYR A 60 5.28 1.05 7.90
N LEU A 61 4.07 0.52 7.68
CA LEU A 61 2.86 1.30 7.52
C LEU A 61 2.51 2.08 8.79
N LYS A 62 2.72 1.49 9.97
CA LYS A 62 2.56 2.19 11.24
C LYS A 62 3.55 3.36 11.39
N LEU A 63 4.80 3.18 10.98
CA LEU A 63 5.80 4.26 10.98
C LEU A 63 5.46 5.33 9.94
N ALA A 64 5.01 4.94 8.75
CA ALA A 64 4.55 5.86 7.72
C ALA A 64 3.36 6.70 8.19
N GLY A 65 2.45 6.09 8.97
CA GLY A 65 1.30 6.77 9.58
C GLY A 65 1.67 8.04 10.35
N ILE A 66 2.87 8.10 10.96
CA ILE A 66 3.35 9.29 11.70
C ILE A 66 3.30 10.55 10.82
N PHE A 67 3.65 10.44 9.54
CA PHE A 67 3.60 11.56 8.61
C PHE A 67 2.36 11.54 7.70
N MET A 68 1.87 10.37 7.29
CA MET A 68 0.71 10.28 6.40
C MET A 68 -0.58 10.79 7.08
N ASP A 69 -0.76 10.48 8.35
CA ASP A 69 -1.97 10.88 9.10
C ASP A 69 -2.01 12.40 9.37
N SER A 70 -0.89 13.10 9.18
CA SER A 70 -0.76 14.54 9.41
C SER A 70 -0.59 15.36 8.13
N TRP A 71 -0.77 14.76 6.95
CA TRP A 71 -0.67 15.48 5.69
C TRP A 71 -1.71 16.61 5.60
N THR A 72 -1.22 17.81 5.28
CA THR A 72 -2.10 18.90 4.83
C THR A 72 -2.77 18.52 3.51
N ILE A 73 -3.91 19.16 3.19
CA ILE A 73 -4.57 19.02 1.88
C ILE A 73 -3.56 19.21 0.74
N SER A 74 -2.71 20.24 0.84
CA SER A 74 -1.70 20.56 -0.17
C SER A 74 -0.60 19.49 -0.34
N SER A 75 -0.31 18.73 0.72
CA SER A 75 0.61 17.59 0.68
C SER A 75 -0.07 16.37 0.06
N ALA A 76 -1.30 16.08 0.49
CA ALA A 76 -2.09 14.96 -0.03
C ALA A 76 -2.38 15.11 -1.54
N GLU A 77 -2.69 16.32 -2.01
CA GLU A 77 -2.86 16.64 -3.44
C GLU A 77 -1.59 16.36 -4.25
N LEU A 78 -0.43 16.75 -3.72
CA LEU A 78 0.84 16.50 -4.39
C LEU A 78 1.17 15.01 -4.43
N VAL A 79 0.93 14.28 -3.34
CA VAL A 79 1.10 12.81 -3.28
C VAL A 79 0.18 12.13 -4.28
N LEU A 80 -1.10 12.53 -4.33
CA LEU A 80 -2.06 11.99 -5.31
C LEU A 80 -1.56 12.21 -6.75
N LEU A 81 -1.10 13.42 -7.05
CA LEU A 81 -0.60 13.75 -8.38
C LEU A 81 0.63 12.92 -8.77
N TYR A 82 1.54 12.71 -7.82
CA TYR A 82 2.68 11.81 -7.98
C TYR A 82 2.24 10.36 -8.21
N LEU A 83 1.32 9.82 -7.40
CA LEU A 83 0.82 8.45 -7.57
C LEU A 83 0.13 8.24 -8.92
N GLN A 84 -0.51 9.27 -9.47
CA GLN A 84 -1.11 9.25 -10.81
C GLN A 84 -0.07 9.41 -11.93
N ASN A 85 1.10 9.99 -11.65
CA ASN A 85 2.14 10.28 -12.64
C ASN A 85 3.54 10.06 -12.02
N PRO A 86 3.96 8.81 -11.74
CA PRO A 86 5.18 8.55 -10.97
C PRO A 86 6.47 9.05 -11.63
N GLU A 87 6.46 9.18 -12.96
CA GLU A 87 7.60 9.66 -13.75
C GLU A 87 7.66 11.19 -13.87
N ALA A 88 6.65 11.91 -13.38
CA ALA A 88 6.60 13.37 -13.49
C ALA A 88 7.68 14.02 -12.61
N THR A 89 8.41 14.95 -13.21
CA THR A 89 9.37 15.79 -12.50
C THR A 89 8.66 16.76 -11.56
N GLN A 90 9.38 17.27 -10.55
CA GLN A 90 8.83 18.30 -9.66
C GLN A 90 8.47 19.60 -10.39
N GLU A 91 9.10 19.87 -11.52
CA GLU A 91 8.77 21.02 -12.36
C GLU A 91 7.41 20.82 -13.07
N GLU A 92 7.18 19.66 -13.67
CA GLU A 92 5.89 19.30 -14.28
C GLU A 92 4.76 19.25 -13.25
N ILE A 93 5.04 18.71 -12.05
CA ILE A 93 4.10 18.76 -10.92
C ILE A 93 3.80 20.21 -10.53
N GLY A 94 4.81 21.09 -10.52
CA GLY A 94 4.64 22.52 -10.24
C GLY A 94 3.72 23.21 -11.25
N ILE A 95 3.90 22.91 -12.54
CA ILE A 95 3.02 23.40 -13.62
C ILE A 95 1.58 22.94 -13.40
N LYS A 96 1.36 21.66 -13.11
CA LYS A 96 0.01 21.09 -12.87
C LYS A 96 -0.68 21.69 -11.64
N LEU A 97 0.08 22.03 -10.60
CA LEU A 97 -0.42 22.62 -9.35
C LEU A 97 -0.45 24.15 -9.35
N GLY A 98 0.06 24.82 -10.39
CA GLY A 98 0.17 26.27 -10.45
C GLY A 98 1.13 26.86 -9.42
N ILE A 99 2.18 26.12 -9.02
CA ILE A 99 3.17 26.54 -8.02
C ILE A 99 4.60 26.39 -8.54
N LYS A 100 5.55 27.10 -7.92
CA LYS A 100 6.97 26.99 -8.27
C LYS A 100 7.54 25.62 -7.85
N GLN A 101 8.50 25.10 -8.62
CA GLN A 101 9.18 23.84 -8.32
C GLN A 101 9.78 23.81 -6.91
N ASN A 102 10.36 24.91 -6.41
CA ASN A 102 10.88 24.97 -5.04
C ASN A 102 9.79 24.75 -3.96
N SER A 103 8.55 25.14 -4.26
CA SER A 103 7.39 24.94 -3.40
C SER A 103 6.92 23.49 -3.44
N VAL A 104 7.03 22.83 -4.61
CA VAL A 104 6.84 21.39 -4.77
C VAL A 104 7.86 20.64 -3.93
N SER A 105 9.15 20.96 -4.08
CA SER A 105 10.24 20.35 -3.30
C SER A 105 10.02 20.48 -1.79
N GLY A 106 9.64 21.66 -1.31
CA GLY A 106 9.32 21.86 0.11
C GLY A 106 8.08 21.09 0.59
N ARG A 107 7.08 20.86 -0.27
CA ARG A 107 5.93 19.99 0.05
C ARG A 107 6.32 18.51 0.01
N TRP A 108 7.14 18.10 -0.94
CA TRP A 108 7.66 16.74 -1.10
C TRP A 108 8.39 16.26 0.16
N SER A 109 9.32 17.09 0.65
CA SER A 109 10.09 16.80 1.88
C SER A 109 9.21 16.71 3.12
N ARG A 110 8.23 17.62 3.27
CA ARG A 110 7.26 17.59 4.40
C ARG A 110 6.32 16.39 4.33
N ALA A 111 5.92 16.00 3.12
CA ALA A 111 5.05 14.85 2.91
C ALA A 111 5.80 13.51 3.01
N LYS A 112 7.13 13.52 3.09
CA LYS A 112 7.96 12.31 3.25
C LYS A 112 7.73 11.30 2.12
N ILE A 113 7.72 11.83 0.90
CA ILE A 113 7.40 11.06 -0.30
C ILE A 113 8.50 10.04 -0.61
N ASP A 114 9.77 10.40 -0.42
CA ASP A 114 10.89 9.48 -0.65
C ASP A 114 10.80 8.27 0.28
N GLU A 115 10.51 8.48 1.56
CA GLU A 115 10.32 7.40 2.53
C GLU A 115 9.12 6.50 2.16
N MET A 116 8.03 7.08 1.66
CA MET A 116 6.86 6.33 1.17
C MET A 116 7.20 5.50 -0.08
N ILE A 117 8.01 6.03 -0.99
CA ILE A 117 8.50 5.31 -2.18
C ILE A 117 9.36 4.12 -1.76
N GLU A 118 10.27 4.30 -0.79
CA GLU A 118 11.13 3.23 -0.29
C GLU A 118 10.34 2.11 0.36
N ILE A 119 9.34 2.43 1.19
CA ILE A 119 8.44 1.44 1.79
C ILE A 119 7.71 0.65 0.70
N ASN A 120 7.15 1.32 -0.30
CA ASN A 120 6.49 0.64 -1.42
C ASN A 120 7.48 -0.25 -2.19
N ARG A 121 8.72 0.21 -2.45
CA ARG A 121 9.75 -0.58 -3.11
C ARG A 121 10.06 -1.87 -2.35
N VAL A 122 10.24 -1.79 -1.04
CA VAL A 122 10.49 -2.97 -0.19
C VAL A 122 9.30 -3.93 -0.23
N PHE A 123 8.08 -3.41 -0.15
CA PHE A 123 6.85 -4.20 -0.27
C PHE A 123 6.80 -4.96 -1.61
N GLN A 124 7.04 -4.27 -2.73
CA GLN A 124 7.06 -4.86 -4.08
C GLN A 124 8.12 -5.97 -4.20
N ILE A 125 9.34 -5.75 -3.70
CA ILE A 125 10.39 -6.78 -3.72
C ILE A 125 9.97 -8.01 -2.93
N LYS A 126 9.43 -7.83 -1.73
CA LYS A 126 9.04 -8.95 -0.85
C LYS A 126 7.87 -9.74 -1.42
N ILE A 127 6.81 -9.05 -1.88
CA ILE A 127 5.64 -9.73 -2.45
C ILE A 127 6.04 -10.50 -3.72
N ASN A 128 6.87 -9.92 -4.60
CA ASN A 128 7.33 -10.61 -5.81
C ASN A 128 8.17 -11.84 -5.48
N ASN A 129 9.05 -11.77 -4.47
CA ASN A 129 9.83 -12.93 -4.03
C ASN A 129 8.93 -14.06 -3.49
N LEU A 130 7.87 -13.72 -2.75
CA LEU A 130 6.91 -14.71 -2.23
C LEU A 130 6.12 -15.36 -3.37
N LEU A 131 5.68 -14.57 -4.36
CA LEU A 131 4.97 -15.06 -5.53
C LEU A 131 5.85 -15.98 -6.39
N LEU A 132 7.12 -15.60 -6.64
CA LEU A 132 8.09 -16.43 -7.37
C LEU A 132 8.33 -17.77 -6.67
N ARG A 133 8.52 -17.77 -5.34
CA ARG A 133 8.70 -19.00 -4.56
C ARG A 133 7.47 -19.91 -4.63
N SER A 134 6.27 -19.34 -4.57
CA SER A 134 5.02 -20.09 -4.72
C SER A 134 4.86 -20.70 -6.12
N PHE A 135 5.32 -20.00 -7.16
CA PHE A 135 5.31 -20.52 -8.53
C PHE A 135 6.29 -21.68 -8.71
N LEU A 136 7.52 -21.53 -8.21
CA LEU A 136 8.52 -22.59 -8.27
C LEU A 136 8.07 -23.84 -7.49
N SER A 137 7.54 -23.70 -6.27
CA SER A 137 7.09 -24.87 -5.49
C SER A 137 5.95 -25.67 -6.14
N LYS A 138 5.06 -25.01 -6.89
CA LYS A 138 4.00 -25.67 -7.67
C LYS A 138 4.51 -26.39 -8.92
N SER A 139 5.68 -25.99 -9.43
CA SER A 139 6.26 -26.51 -10.68
C SER A 139 7.11 -27.79 -10.49
N TYR A 140 7.43 -28.16 -9.24
CA TYR A 140 8.32 -29.29 -8.89
C TYR A 140 7.60 -30.56 -8.40
N TRP A 141 6.35 -30.82 -8.83
CA TRP A 141 5.74 -32.15 -8.69
C TRP A 141 5.90 -32.96 -9.99
N PRO A 142 6.86 -33.89 -10.09
CA PRO A 142 6.74 -34.96 -11.05
C PRO A 142 5.65 -35.91 -10.55
N THR A 143 4.72 -36.24 -11.44
CA THR A 143 3.78 -37.35 -11.32
C THR A 143 4.46 -38.58 -10.71
N LEU A 144 3.94 -39.06 -9.57
CA LEU A 144 4.08 -40.43 -9.11
C LEU A 144 2.70 -41.09 -9.14
#